data_AF-A0A848T6K5-F1
#
_entry.id   AF-A0A848T6K5-F1
#
_cell.length_a   1.000
_cell.length_b   1.000
_cell.length_c   1.000
_cell.angle_alpha   90.00
_cell.angle_beta   90.00
_cell.angle_gamma   90.00
#
_symmetry.space_group_name_H-M   'P 1'
#
loop_
_entity.id
_entity.type
_entity.pdbx_description
1 polymer ?
#
loop_
_entity_poly.entity_id
_entity_poly.type
_entity_poly.pdbx_seq_one_letter_code
_entity_poly.pdbx_strand_id
1 'polypeptide(L)' 'FNVALWDGENREETIYRSKAVGEPPFMLGISALMALSDAVSACGTVYPSLDAPATAERVLAAVQRMRA' A
#
# COMPACT_ATOMS: atom_id res chain seq x y z
N PHE A 1 -4.17 10.33 9.15
CA PHE A 1 -2.83 10.23 8.52
C PHE A 1 -1.82 10.53 9.60
N ASN A 2 -0.95 9.57 9.92
CA ASN A 2 0.03 9.68 11.01
C ASN A 2 1.41 9.41 10.44
N VAL A 3 2.39 10.25 10.80
CA VAL A 3 3.78 10.11 10.39
C VAL A 3 4.64 10.28 11.63
N ALA A 4 5.58 9.35 11.83
CA ALA A 4 6.60 9.43 12.86
C ALA A 4 7.97 9.18 12.22
N LEU A 5 8.95 9.99 12.61
CA LEU A 5 10.34 9.76 12.24
C LEU A 5 11.00 8.90 13.30
N TRP A 6 11.91 8.02 12.87
CA TRP A 6 12.74 7.26 13.79
C TRP A 6 13.78 8.17 14.43
N ASP A 7 13.90 8.12 15.76
CA ASP A 7 14.78 9.00 16.57
C ASP A 7 16.24 8.49 16.62
N GLY A 8 16.74 7.98 15.50
CA GLY A 8 18.09 7.41 15.38
C GLY A 8 18.93 8.18 14.37
N GLU A 9 20.26 8.10 14.53
CA GLU A 9 21.19 8.68 13.57
C GLU A 9 21.37 7.79 12.33
N ASN A 10 21.63 8.40 11.18
CA ASN A 10 21.99 7.63 10.01
C ASN A 10 23.35 6.96 10.21
N ARG A 11 23.40 5.64 9.97
CA ARG A 11 24.64 4.87 10.07
C ARG A 11 25.71 5.35 9.08
N GLU A 12 25.29 5.80 7.91
CA GLU A 12 26.18 6.29 6.86
C GLU A 12 26.70 7.70 7.17
N GLU A 13 27.94 8.00 6.78
CA GLU A 13 28.57 9.32 6.98
C GLU A 13 28.14 10.34 5.92
N THR A 14 26.85 10.67 5.90
CA THR A 14 26.29 11.71 5.04
C THR A 14 26.36 13.09 5.70
N ILE A 15 26.10 14.16 4.92
CA ILE A 15 26.03 15.53 5.44
C ILE A 15 25.04 15.57 6.61
N TYR A 16 25.55 15.94 7.80
CA TYR A 16 24.81 15.97 9.07
C TYR A 16 24.08 14.67 9.43
N ARG A 17 24.59 13.49 8.99
CA ARG A 17 23.90 12.21 9.20
C ARG A 17 22.46 12.18 8.65
N SER A 18 22.20 12.95 7.57
CA SER A 18 20.88 13.00 6.91
C SER A 18 20.60 11.77 6.04
N LYS A 19 19.33 11.54 5.68
CA LYS A 19 18.92 10.47 4.74
C LYS A 19 17.96 11.00 3.69
N ALA A 20 18.19 10.63 2.43
CA ALA A 20 17.25 10.95 1.36
C ALA A 20 15.95 10.15 1.53
N VAL A 21 14.82 10.86 1.57
CA VAL A 21 13.48 10.27 1.80
C VAL A 21 12.46 10.72 0.75
N GLY A 22 12.90 11.16 -0.43
CA GLY A 22 12.00 11.57 -1.51
C GLY A 22 11.23 10.39 -2.11
N GLU A 23 11.95 9.44 -2.67
CA GLU A 23 11.39 8.24 -3.32
C GLU A 23 10.95 7.13 -2.35
N PRO A 24 11.69 6.81 -1.26
CA PRO A 24 11.38 5.63 -0.43
C PRO A 24 9.93 5.58 0.10
N PRO A 25 9.32 6.69 0.56
CA PRO A 25 7.94 6.66 1.06
C PRO A 25 6.88 6.41 -0.04
N PHE A 26 7.20 6.59 -1.32
CA PHE A 26 6.24 6.38 -2.42
C PHE A 26 5.64 4.97 -2.39
N MET A 27 6.49 3.96 -2.13
CA MET A 27 6.07 2.56 -2.06
C MET A 27 5.13 2.26 -0.89
N LEU A 28 5.11 3.10 0.16
CA LEU A 28 4.19 2.92 1.29
C LEU A 28 2.72 3.06 0.86
N GLY A 29 2.43 3.75 -0.24
CA GLY A 29 1.08 3.86 -0.80
C GLY A 29 0.46 2.52 -1.22
N ILE A 30 1.28 1.50 -1.48
CA ILE A 30 0.81 0.13 -1.80
C ILE A 30 -0.01 -0.46 -0.64
N SER A 31 0.19 0.00 0.61
CA SER A 31 -0.61 -0.45 1.74
C SER A 31 -2.12 -0.21 1.53
N ALA A 32 -2.50 0.88 0.85
CA ALA A 32 -3.90 1.17 0.55
C ALA A 32 -4.48 0.19 -0.50
N LEU A 33 -3.70 -0.14 -1.54
CA LEU A 33 -4.08 -1.15 -2.53
C LEU A 33 -4.26 -2.53 -1.88
N MET A 34 -3.35 -2.91 -1.00
CA MET A 34 -3.43 -4.19 -0.28
C MET A 34 -4.60 -4.24 0.69
N ALA A 35 -4.90 -3.15 1.39
CA ALA A 35 -6.10 -3.05 2.24
C ALA A 35 -7.40 -3.20 1.44
N LEU A 36 -7.47 -2.65 0.23
CA LEU A 36 -8.62 -2.86 -0.66
C LEU A 36 -8.70 -4.31 -1.14
N SER A 37 -7.58 -4.92 -1.52
CA SER A 37 -7.53 -6.33 -1.94
C SER A 37 -8.00 -7.26 -0.80
N ASP A 38 -7.54 -7.00 0.43
CA ASP A 38 -7.97 -7.71 1.63
C ASP A 38 -9.48 -7.55 1.89
N ALA A 39 -10.02 -6.34 1.78
CA ALA A 39 -11.46 -6.09 1.92
C ALA A 39 -12.30 -6.81 0.85
N VAL A 40 -11.82 -6.89 -0.39
CA VAL A 40 -12.48 -7.66 -1.46
C VAL A 40 -12.45 -9.17 -1.14
N SER A 41 -11.39 -9.67 -0.49
CA SER A 41 -11.28 -11.08 -0.10
C SER A 41 -12.40 -11.53 0.83
N ALA A 42 -12.93 -10.63 1.66
CA ALA A 42 -14.07 -10.93 2.54
C ALA A 42 -15.38 -11.21 1.79
N CYS A 43 -15.45 -10.98 0.46
CA CYS A 43 -16.64 -11.21 -0.35
C CYS A 43 -16.77 -12.64 -0.91
N GLY A 44 -15.80 -13.54 -0.69
CA GLY A 44 -15.83 -14.92 -1.16
C GLY A 44 -14.60 -15.72 -0.72
N THR A 45 -14.31 -16.86 -1.35
CA THR A 45 -13.23 -17.77 -0.92
C THR A 45 -12.05 -17.87 -1.88
N VAL A 46 -12.13 -17.21 -3.04
CA VAL A 46 -11.07 -17.23 -4.07
C VAL A 46 -10.12 -16.03 -3.93
N TYR A 47 -8.98 -16.05 -4.61
CA TYR A 47 -8.05 -14.92 -4.58
C TYR A 47 -8.64 -13.68 -5.29
N PRO A 48 -8.67 -12.48 -4.66
CA PRO A 48 -9.31 -11.27 -5.21
C PRO A 48 -8.80 -10.79 -6.57
N SER A 49 -7.50 -10.98 -6.85
CA SER A 49 -6.82 -10.51 -8.06
C SER A 49 -7.18 -9.06 -8.44
N LEU A 50 -7.03 -8.13 -7.48
CA LEU A 50 -7.33 -6.70 -7.69
C LEU A 50 -6.13 -5.97 -8.33
N ASP A 51 -6.34 -5.43 -9.53
CA ASP A 51 -5.30 -4.70 -10.27
C ASP A 51 -5.18 -3.22 -9.86
N ALA A 52 -3.94 -2.70 -9.94
CA ALA A 52 -3.66 -1.28 -9.79
C ALA A 52 -3.84 -0.49 -11.11
N PRO A 53 -4.25 0.79 -11.07
CA PRO A 53 -4.87 1.46 -9.92
C PRO A 53 -6.24 0.83 -9.59
N ALA A 54 -6.54 0.69 -8.29
CA ALA A 54 -7.81 0.16 -7.79
C ALA A 54 -8.92 1.22 -7.91
N THR A 55 -9.34 1.52 -9.14
CA THR A 55 -10.48 2.39 -9.41
C THR A 55 -11.77 1.78 -8.84
N ALA A 56 -12.77 2.62 -8.58
CA ALA A 56 -14.06 2.15 -8.05
C ALA A 56 -14.71 1.06 -8.93
N GLU A 57 -14.61 1.20 -10.26
CA GLU A 57 -15.07 0.19 -11.22
C GLU A 57 -14.34 -1.15 -11.06
N ARG A 58 -13.01 -1.13 -10.91
CA ARG A 58 -12.21 -2.36 -10.72
C ARG A 58 -12.49 -3.03 -9.40
N VAL A 59 -12.71 -2.25 -8.34
CA VAL A 59 -13.13 -2.77 -7.03
C VAL A 59 -14.50 -3.43 -7.14
N LEU A 60 -15.48 -2.78 -7.79
CA LEU A 60 -16.80 -3.35 -8.02
C LEU A 60 -16.72 -4.66 -8.80
N ALA A 61 -15.97 -4.68 -9.90
CA ALA A 61 -15.77 -5.88 -10.71
C ALA A 61 -15.10 -7.01 -9.91
N ALA A 62 -14.13 -6.70 -9.05
CA ALA A 62 -13.48 -7.69 -8.20
C ALA A 62 -14.45 -8.28 -7.16
N VAL A 63 -15.26 -7.45 -6.50
CA VAL A 63 -16.31 -7.93 -5.58
C VAL A 63 -17.34 -8.82 -6.28
N GLN A 64 -17.75 -8.46 -7.50
CA GLN A 64 -18.67 -9.28 -8.29
C GLN A 64 -18.07 -10.64 -8.63
N ARG A 65 -16.79 -10.71 -9.02
CA ARG A 65 -16.08 -11.98 -9.27
C ARG A 65 -15.99 -12.85 -8.02
N MET A 66 -15.80 -12.25 -6.84
CA MET A 66 -15.72 -12.99 -5.57
C MET A 66 -17.03 -13.64 -5.14
N ARG A 67 -18.17 -13.06 -5.55
CA ARG A 67 -19.52 -13.51 -5.18
C ARG A 67 -20.16 -14.47 -6.19
N ALA A 68 -19.56 -14.60 -7.38
CA ALA A 68 -20.01 -15.51 -8.43
C ALA A 68 -19.58 -16.95 -8.12
#